data_AF-A0A2L1S4G8-F1
#
_entry.id   AF-A0A2L1S4G8-F1
#
_cell.length_a   1.000
_cell.length_b   1.000
_cell.length_c   1.000
_cell.angle_alpha   90.00
_cell.angle_beta   90.00
_cell.angle_gamma   90.00
#
_symmetry.space_group_name_H-M   'P 1'
#
loop_
_entity.id
_entity.type
_entity.pdbx_description
1 polymer ?
#
loop_
_entity_poly.entity_id
_entity_poly.type
_entity_poly.pdbx_seq_one_letter_code
_entity_poly.pdbx_strand_id
1 'polypeptide(L)'
;MIGLALFCVSPAAGQQPGWHHSPLPGEGDRASMGCARESNADNFACLVVRCEDDYAVGVHVHTSRPSGDRGTWEMTLDRETRQLDAIAGSSPYGARMDDLDGWLLDGLRQGTFVYLRHKADMDGAFAFIDLSGSFRSIVEALHWCAPRVPTAEQFGSADVDPPENNGEAQ
;
A
#
# COMPACT_ATOMS: atom_id res chain seq x y z
N MET A 1 -30.00 38.01 -4.29
CA MET A 1 -29.87 36.79 -3.47
C MET A 1 -28.45 36.31 -3.60
N ILE A 2 -27.62 36.51 -2.57
CA ILE A 2 -26.24 35.99 -2.53
C ILE A 2 -26.37 34.56 -2.01
N GLY A 3 -26.19 33.59 -2.90
CA GLY A 3 -26.17 32.17 -2.56
C GLY A 3 -24.89 31.85 -1.81
N LEU A 4 -24.99 31.56 -0.52
CA LEU A 4 -23.89 31.09 0.30
C LEU A 4 -23.61 29.63 -0.09
N ALA A 5 -22.59 29.41 -0.93
CA ALA A 5 -22.09 28.08 -1.22
C ALA A 5 -21.36 27.56 0.03
N LEU A 6 -21.97 26.61 0.75
CA LEU A 6 -21.29 25.81 1.76
C LEU A 6 -20.26 24.92 1.05
N PHE A 7 -19.00 25.33 1.07
CA PHE A 7 -17.89 24.41 0.80
C PHE A 7 -17.76 23.49 2.02
N CYS A 8 -18.17 22.23 1.86
CA CYS A 8 -17.80 21.17 2.80
C CYS A 8 -16.28 20.98 2.70
N VAL A 9 -15.53 21.66 3.56
CA VAL A 9 -14.12 21.33 3.81
C VAL A 9 -14.14 20.05 4.62
N SER A 10 -14.23 18.91 3.94
CA SER A 10 -13.87 17.64 4.57
C SER A 10 -12.46 17.81 5.10
N PRO A 11 -12.16 17.49 6.38
CA PRO A 11 -10.78 17.41 6.80
C PRO A 11 -10.14 16.40 5.86
N ALA A 12 -9.14 16.84 5.10
CA ALA A 12 -8.26 15.89 4.42
C ALA A 12 -7.71 15.03 5.55
N ALA A 13 -8.15 13.77 5.64
CA ALA A 13 -7.50 12.79 6.46
C ALA A 13 -6.08 12.72 5.91
N GLY A 14 -5.16 13.48 6.49
CA GLY A 14 -3.81 13.61 5.97
C GLY A 14 -3.02 12.32 6.22
N GLN A 15 -1.71 12.38 5.99
CA GLN A 15 -0.75 11.39 6.43
C GLN A 15 -0.72 11.37 7.98
N GLN A 16 -1.71 10.69 8.58
CA GLN A 16 -1.93 10.63 10.02
C GLN A 16 -1.31 9.36 10.61
N PRO A 17 -0.89 9.38 11.89
CA PRO A 17 -0.29 8.23 12.53
C PRO A 17 -1.18 6.97 12.50
N GLY A 18 -0.55 5.81 12.32
CA GLY A 18 -1.23 4.51 12.34
C GLY A 18 -1.71 4.06 10.96
N TRP A 19 -2.47 2.95 10.95
CA TRP A 19 -2.91 2.27 9.73
C TRP A 19 -4.36 2.57 9.38
N HIS A 20 -4.60 3.00 8.14
CA HIS A 20 -5.92 3.28 7.59
C HIS A 20 -5.92 3.16 6.06
N HIS A 21 -7.09 3.30 5.43
CA HIS A 21 -7.17 3.44 3.97
C HIS A 21 -6.36 4.64 3.49
N SER A 22 -5.75 4.52 2.31
CA SER A 22 -4.98 5.62 1.74
C SER A 22 -5.85 6.85 1.53
N PRO A 23 -5.42 8.04 1.99
CA PRO A 23 -6.16 9.27 1.79
C PRO A 23 -5.98 9.89 0.41
N LEU A 24 -5.07 9.33 -0.41
CA LEU A 24 -4.82 9.87 -1.75
C LEU A 24 -6.04 9.61 -2.66
N PRO A 25 -6.43 10.60 -3.50
CA PRO A 25 -7.57 10.45 -4.40
C PRO A 25 -7.46 9.19 -5.28
N GLY A 26 -8.51 8.36 -5.26
CA GLY A 26 -8.58 7.12 -6.05
C GLY A 26 -7.89 5.89 -5.43
N GLU A 27 -7.28 6.02 -4.25
CA GLU A 27 -6.50 4.94 -3.64
C GLU A 27 -7.17 4.27 -2.42
N GLY A 28 -8.22 4.87 -1.85
CA GLY A 28 -8.82 4.42 -0.59
C GLY A 28 -9.22 2.94 -0.55
N ASP A 29 -9.84 2.43 -1.61
CA ASP A 29 -10.35 1.05 -1.65
C ASP A 29 -9.28 0.00 -2.04
N ARG A 30 -8.07 0.46 -2.40
CA ARG A 30 -7.01 -0.40 -2.95
C ARG A 30 -5.66 -0.22 -2.29
N ALA A 31 -5.54 0.67 -1.31
CA ALA A 31 -4.30 0.91 -0.62
C ALA A 31 -4.53 1.16 0.87
N SER A 32 -3.65 0.57 1.67
CA SER A 32 -3.56 0.78 3.11
C SER A 32 -2.28 1.56 3.41
N MET A 33 -2.39 2.64 4.17
CA MET A 33 -1.28 3.52 4.54
C MET A 33 -1.05 3.44 6.04
N GLY A 34 0.20 3.17 6.43
CA GLY A 34 0.70 3.22 7.79
C GLY A 34 1.72 4.33 7.94
N CYS A 35 1.43 5.37 8.72
CA CYS A 35 2.38 6.48 8.92
C CYS A 35 3.00 6.48 10.32
N ALA A 36 4.20 7.07 10.39
CA ALA A 36 4.96 7.16 11.62
C ALA A 36 4.22 7.97 12.70
N ARG A 37 4.49 7.68 13.98
CA ARG A 37 3.79 8.24 15.14
C ARG A 37 3.71 9.77 15.16
N GLU A 38 4.74 10.44 14.68
CA GLU A 38 4.86 11.91 14.67
C GLU A 38 4.42 12.52 13.32
N SER A 39 3.85 11.71 12.41
CA SER A 39 3.42 12.19 11.09
C SER A 39 2.26 13.16 11.18
N ASN A 40 2.31 14.17 10.32
CA ASN A 40 1.27 15.15 10.10
C ASN A 40 1.27 15.59 8.63
N ALA A 41 0.41 16.54 8.26
CA ALA A 41 0.23 16.96 6.87
C ALA A 41 1.51 17.52 6.22
N ASP A 42 2.41 18.14 6.99
CA ASP A 42 3.62 18.80 6.47
C ASP A 42 4.87 17.92 6.60
N ASN A 43 4.88 17.02 7.58
CA ASN A 43 6.01 16.14 7.85
C ASN A 43 5.53 14.72 8.15
N PHE A 44 5.84 13.78 7.26
CA PHE A 44 5.38 12.41 7.38
C PHE A 44 6.39 11.42 6.79
N ALA A 45 6.36 10.20 7.32
CA ALA A 45 7.00 9.04 6.72
C ALA A 45 6.04 7.86 6.83
N CYS A 46 5.58 7.38 5.68
CA CYS A 46 4.57 6.33 5.60
C CYS A 46 5.04 5.17 4.74
N LEU A 47 4.57 3.98 5.10
CA LEU A 47 4.57 2.82 4.23
C LEU A 47 3.15 2.59 3.71
N VAL A 48 3.03 2.18 2.45
CA VAL A 48 1.76 1.94 1.80
C VAL A 48 1.76 0.58 1.16
N VAL A 49 0.77 -0.25 1.49
CA VAL A 49 0.53 -1.52 0.82
C VAL A 49 -0.63 -1.31 -0.16
N ARG A 50 -0.38 -1.55 -1.45
CA ARG A 50 -1.28 -1.22 -2.56
C ARG A 50 -1.57 -2.45 -3.41
N CYS A 51 -2.81 -2.56 -3.85
CA CYS A 51 -3.21 -3.36 -5.00
C CYS A 51 -2.84 -2.64 -6.30
N GLU A 52 -1.83 -3.12 -6.99
CA GLU A 52 -1.38 -2.54 -8.25
C GLU A 52 -2.41 -2.75 -9.38
N ASP A 53 -2.22 -2.04 -10.48
CA ASP A 53 -3.11 -2.11 -11.65
C ASP A 53 -3.03 -3.46 -12.38
N ASP A 54 -1.92 -4.20 -12.20
CA ASP A 54 -1.74 -5.58 -12.65
C ASP A 54 -2.16 -6.62 -11.59
N TYR A 55 -2.88 -6.19 -10.56
CA TYR A 55 -3.31 -6.98 -9.39
C TYR A 55 -2.17 -7.53 -8.53
N ALA A 56 -0.91 -7.15 -8.77
CA ALA A 56 0.17 -7.46 -7.86
C ALA A 56 0.04 -6.67 -6.56
N VAL A 57 0.65 -7.16 -5.48
CA VAL A 57 0.81 -6.38 -4.25
C VAL A 57 2.10 -5.58 -4.35
N GLY A 58 2.02 -4.27 -4.12
CA GLY A 58 3.18 -3.39 -4.02
C GLY A 58 3.28 -2.79 -2.63
N VAL A 59 4.50 -2.69 -2.11
CA VAL A 59 4.82 -1.89 -0.93
C VAL A 59 5.52 -0.62 -1.40
N HIS A 60 5.06 0.54 -0.94
CA HIS A 60 5.61 1.84 -1.29
C HIS A 60 6.03 2.58 -0.04
N VAL A 61 7.01 3.44 -0.21
CA VAL A 61 7.36 4.48 0.75
C VAL A 61 6.81 5.81 0.24
N HIS A 62 6.23 6.59 1.14
CA HIS A 62 5.68 7.91 0.86
C HIS A 62 6.07 8.85 1.99
N THR A 63 6.97 9.80 1.71
CA THR A 63 7.44 10.75 2.71
C THR A 63 7.43 12.19 2.21
N SER A 64 7.61 13.12 3.15
CA SER A 64 7.84 14.53 2.88
C SER A 64 9.32 14.86 2.58
N ARG A 65 10.21 13.87 2.37
CA ARG A 65 11.64 14.10 2.08
C ARG A 65 11.82 14.99 0.84
N PRO A 66 12.54 16.12 0.94
CA PRO A 66 12.81 16.99 -0.21
C PRO A 66 13.61 16.31 -1.32
N SER A 67 14.50 15.38 -0.97
CA SER A 67 15.32 14.64 -1.93
C SER A 67 14.58 13.46 -2.57
N GLY A 68 13.30 13.26 -2.23
CA GLY A 68 12.48 12.14 -2.67
C GLY A 68 12.76 10.83 -1.94
N ASP A 69 11.99 9.81 -2.32
CA ASP A 69 11.91 8.53 -1.62
C ASP A 69 12.71 7.39 -2.28
N ARG A 70 13.33 7.64 -3.43
CA ARG A 70 14.16 6.65 -4.14
C ARG A 70 15.51 6.47 -3.46
N GLY A 71 16.00 5.23 -3.47
CA GLY A 71 17.30 4.85 -2.93
C GLY A 71 17.18 3.79 -1.85
N THR A 72 18.27 3.55 -1.11
CA THR A 72 18.32 2.50 -0.10
C THR A 72 17.70 2.97 1.21
N TRP A 73 16.81 2.16 1.76
CA TRP A 73 16.19 2.34 3.07
C TRP A 73 16.67 1.26 4.02
N GLU A 74 17.08 1.68 5.22
CA GLU A 74 17.32 0.77 6.33
C GLU A 74 16.02 0.63 7.12
N MET A 75 15.56 -0.60 7.27
CA MET A 75 14.32 -0.93 7.97
C MET A 75 14.58 -1.98 9.03
N THR A 76 13.98 -1.81 10.21
CA THR A 76 14.01 -2.81 11.28
C THR A 76 12.59 -3.22 11.64
N LEU A 77 12.24 -4.47 11.35
CA LEU A 77 10.98 -5.11 11.75
C LEU A 77 11.28 -6.18 12.79
N ASP A 78 10.63 -6.09 13.96
CA ASP A 78 10.73 -7.09 15.04
C ASP A 78 12.15 -7.59 15.36
N ARG A 79 13.13 -6.67 15.35
CA ARG A 79 14.58 -6.88 15.61
C ARG A 79 15.39 -7.48 14.45
N GLU A 80 14.80 -7.67 13.28
CA GLU A 80 15.53 -7.93 12.05
C GLU A 80 15.72 -6.63 11.28
N THR A 81 16.97 -6.27 11.00
CA THR A 81 17.32 -5.09 10.19
C THR A 81 17.72 -5.50 8.79
N ARG A 82 17.10 -4.91 7.77
CA ARG A 82 17.48 -5.09 6.37
C ARG A 82 17.60 -3.76 5.66
N GLN A 83 18.36 -3.77 4.57
CA GLN A 83 18.39 -2.70 3.59
C GLN A 83 17.57 -3.11 2.38
N LEU A 84 16.61 -2.28 2.01
CA LEU A 84 15.76 -2.47 0.83
C LEU A 84 15.91 -1.25 -0.08
N ASP A 85 16.01 -1.48 -1.37
CA ASP A 85 16.01 -0.39 -2.34
C ASP A 85 14.57 0.03 -2.67
N ALA A 86 14.37 1.33 -2.84
CA ALA A 86 13.14 1.93 -3.31
C ALA A 86 13.35 2.51 -4.70
N ILE A 87 12.59 2.01 -5.67
CA ILE A 87 12.67 2.38 -7.08
C ILE A 87 11.50 3.29 -7.48
N ALA A 88 11.64 4.00 -8.59
CA ALA A 88 10.53 4.80 -9.12
C ALA A 88 9.38 3.86 -9.51
N GLY A 89 8.17 4.17 -9.04
CA GLY A 89 6.93 3.50 -9.44
C GLY A 89 6.05 4.41 -10.29
N SER A 90 4.97 3.85 -10.84
CA SER A 90 3.88 4.60 -11.50
C SER A 90 2.75 4.99 -10.54
N SER A 91 2.84 4.58 -9.28
CA SER A 91 1.85 4.90 -8.24
C SER A 91 1.94 6.38 -7.83
N PRO A 92 0.92 6.93 -7.18
CA PRO A 92 0.97 8.29 -6.63
C PRO A 92 1.87 8.41 -5.38
N TYR A 93 2.52 7.32 -4.96
CA TYR A 93 3.44 7.28 -3.82
C TYR A 93 4.87 7.58 -4.27
N GLY A 94 5.76 7.91 -3.33
CA GLY A 94 7.08 8.45 -3.68
C GLY A 94 8.02 7.44 -4.36
N ALA A 95 8.06 6.21 -3.85
CA ALA A 95 8.82 5.12 -4.46
C ALA A 95 8.27 3.74 -4.05
N ARG A 96 8.47 2.74 -4.91
CA ARG A 96 8.12 1.34 -4.65
C ARG A 96 9.31 0.60 -4.05
N MET A 97 9.08 -0.15 -2.98
CA MET A 97 10.08 -1.00 -2.34
C MET A 97 10.34 -2.25 -3.19
N ASP A 98 11.62 -2.61 -3.34
CA ASP A 98 12.06 -3.87 -3.96
C ASP A 98 12.00 -5.02 -2.95
N ASP A 99 10.79 -5.43 -2.60
CA ASP A 99 10.47 -6.48 -1.62
C ASP A 99 10.24 -7.83 -2.30
N LEU A 100 11.24 -8.33 -3.04
CA LEU A 100 11.09 -9.51 -3.90
C LEU A 100 10.79 -10.81 -3.14
N ASP A 101 11.30 -10.94 -1.92
CA ASP A 101 11.08 -12.12 -1.06
C ASP A 101 9.86 -11.97 -0.14
N GLY A 102 9.18 -10.81 -0.18
CA GLY A 102 7.98 -10.53 0.61
C GLY A 102 8.24 -10.27 2.09
N TRP A 103 9.51 -10.13 2.51
CA TRP A 103 9.87 -9.94 3.91
C TRP A 103 9.20 -8.71 4.52
N LEU A 104 9.18 -7.59 3.80
CA LEU A 104 8.56 -6.37 4.29
C LEU A 104 7.05 -6.53 4.36
N LEU A 105 6.39 -7.02 3.30
CA LEU A 105 4.94 -7.22 3.32
C LEU A 105 4.48 -8.14 4.46
N ASP A 106 5.16 -9.25 4.68
CA ASP A 106 4.80 -10.19 5.74
C ASP A 106 5.07 -9.59 7.12
N GLY A 107 6.19 -8.90 7.30
CA GLY A 107 6.50 -8.20 8.53
C GLY A 107 5.50 -7.06 8.83
N LEU A 108 5.03 -6.33 7.82
CA LEU A 108 3.99 -5.30 8.00
C LEU A 108 2.65 -5.92 8.44
N ARG A 109 2.34 -7.14 8.01
CA ARG A 109 1.09 -7.84 8.39
C ARG A 109 1.15 -8.47 9.78
N GLN A 110 2.30 -9.00 10.18
CA GLN A 110 2.41 -9.82 11.39
C GLN A 110 3.20 -9.18 12.52
N GLY A 111 3.96 -8.11 12.21
CA GLY A 111 4.87 -7.51 13.16
C GLY A 111 4.23 -6.52 14.12
N THR A 112 5.06 -5.97 15.00
CA THR A 112 4.60 -5.03 16.04
C THR A 112 4.90 -3.57 15.69
N PHE A 113 6.07 -3.32 15.12
CA PHE A 113 6.50 -1.98 14.71
C PHE A 113 7.56 -2.08 13.61
N VAL A 114 7.75 -0.99 12.89
CA VAL A 114 8.89 -0.82 11.98
C VAL A 114 9.59 0.50 12.24
N TYR A 115 10.92 0.44 12.32
CA TYR A 115 11.77 1.61 12.19
C TYR A 115 12.26 1.72 10.76
N LEU A 116 12.20 2.90 10.16
CA LEU A 116 12.71 3.13 8.80
C LEU A 116 13.49 4.44 8.69
N ARG A 117 14.53 4.43 7.86
CA ARG A 117 15.34 5.62 7.55
C ARG A 117 16.00 5.48 6.20
N HIS A 118 16.00 6.56 5.43
CA HIS A 118 16.69 6.59 4.14
C HIS A 118 18.20 6.74 4.35
N LYS A 119 19.02 6.00 3.58
CA LYS A 119 20.49 5.97 3.73
C LYS A 119 21.18 7.31 3.51
N ALA A 120 20.53 8.25 2.81
CA ALA A 120 21.06 9.62 2.65
C ALA A 120 20.79 10.53 3.86
N ASP A 121 20.01 10.09 4.86
CA ASP A 121 19.66 10.85 6.07
C ASP A 121 20.16 10.16 7.35
N MET A 122 21.41 9.70 7.36
CA MET A 122 21.96 9.00 8.54
C MET A 122 22.06 9.88 9.79
N ASP A 123 22.04 11.20 9.61
CA ASP A 123 22.01 12.17 10.72
C ASP A 123 20.59 12.34 11.31
N GLY A 124 19.56 11.85 10.61
CA GLY A 124 18.17 11.89 11.06
C GLY A 124 17.81 10.72 11.99
N ALA A 125 16.78 10.93 12.81
CA ALA A 125 16.15 9.86 13.57
C ALA A 125 15.40 8.88 12.65
N PHE A 126 15.26 7.64 13.10
CA PHE A 126 14.36 6.70 12.44
C PHE A 126 12.91 7.16 12.61
N ALA A 127 12.13 7.05 11.53
CA ALA A 127 10.68 7.08 11.64
C ALA A 127 10.23 5.78 12.33
N PHE A 128 9.26 5.89 13.24
CA PHE A 128 8.67 4.75 13.94
C PHE A 128 7.21 4.61 13.56
N ILE A 129 6.86 3.49 12.93
CA ILE A 129 5.48 3.15 12.56
C ILE A 129 5.02 2.01 13.46
N ASP A 130 3.93 2.24 14.20
CA ASP A 130 3.22 1.22 14.97
C ASP A 130 2.42 0.35 13.99
N LEU A 131 2.53 -0.98 14.10
CA LEU A 131 1.81 -1.93 13.23
C LEU A 131 0.47 -2.38 13.82
N SER A 132 0.02 -1.79 14.93
CA SER A 132 -1.31 -2.03 15.47
C SER A 132 -2.38 -1.75 14.42
N GLY A 133 -3.17 -2.78 14.10
CA GLY A 133 -4.24 -2.70 13.09
C GLY A 133 -3.78 -2.84 11.63
N SER A 134 -2.46 -2.95 11.37
CA SER A 134 -1.91 -3.09 10.02
C SER A 134 -2.50 -4.29 9.29
N PHE A 135 -2.55 -5.46 9.93
CA PHE A 135 -3.09 -6.69 9.35
C PHE A 135 -4.47 -6.48 8.75
N ARG A 136 -5.39 -5.95 9.57
CA ARG A 136 -6.77 -5.73 9.15
C ARG A 136 -6.85 -4.72 8.01
N SER A 137 -6.18 -3.58 8.16
CA SER A 137 -6.20 -2.50 7.16
C SER A 137 -5.62 -2.98 5.82
N ILE A 138 -4.53 -3.74 5.85
CA ILE A 138 -3.89 -4.32 4.66
C ILE A 138 -4.81 -5.36 4.01
N VAL A 139 -5.41 -6.28 4.79
CA VAL A 139 -6.30 -7.30 4.25
C VAL A 139 -7.54 -6.69 3.60
N GLU A 140 -8.13 -5.66 4.21
CA GLU A 140 -9.27 -4.93 3.65
C GLU A 140 -8.88 -4.24 2.33
N ALA A 141 -7.74 -3.54 2.28
CA ALA A 141 -7.25 -2.88 1.06
C ALA A 141 -6.88 -3.85 -0.07
N LEU A 142 -6.45 -5.07 0.27
CA LEU A 142 -6.05 -6.09 -0.69
C LEU A 142 -7.18 -7.07 -1.04
N HIS A 143 -8.40 -6.84 -0.56
CA HIS A 143 -9.52 -7.78 -0.74
C HIS A 143 -9.76 -8.14 -2.22
N TRP A 144 -9.56 -7.18 -3.12
CA TRP A 144 -9.75 -7.35 -4.56
C TRP A 144 -8.47 -7.67 -5.33
N CYS A 145 -7.33 -7.79 -4.65
CA CYS A 145 -6.12 -8.27 -5.31
C CYS A 145 -6.22 -9.78 -5.51
N ALA A 146 -6.26 -10.21 -6.77
CA ALA A 146 -6.22 -11.63 -7.07
C ALA A 146 -4.88 -12.22 -6.57
N PRO A 147 -4.89 -13.27 -5.75
CA PRO A 147 -3.70 -14.09 -5.58
C PRO A 147 -3.29 -14.62 -6.95
N ARG A 148 -2.01 -14.55 -7.32
CA ARG A 148 -1.55 -15.21 -8.54
C ARG A 148 -1.73 -16.72 -8.36
N VAL A 149 -2.73 -17.28 -9.02
CA VAL A 149 -2.77 -18.71 -9.32
C VAL A 149 -1.75 -18.92 -10.44
N PRO A 150 -0.71 -19.78 -10.28
CA PRO A 150 0.21 -20.13 -11.36
C PRO A 150 -0.56 -20.43 -12.64
N THR A 151 -0.04 -20.08 -13.82
CA THR A 151 -0.75 -20.32 -15.09
C THR A 151 -1.16 -21.79 -15.26
N ALA A 152 -0.38 -22.72 -14.70
CA ALA A 152 -0.68 -24.15 -14.68
C ALA A 152 -1.90 -24.54 -13.83
N GLU A 153 -2.29 -23.70 -12.87
CA GLU A 153 -3.40 -23.91 -11.92
C GLU A 153 -4.60 -23.00 -12.23
N GLN A 154 -4.49 -22.10 -13.22
CA GLN A 154 -5.62 -21.33 -13.71
C GLN A 154 -6.59 -22.26 -14.44
N PHE A 155 -7.88 -22.17 -14.12
CA PHE A 155 -8.90 -22.86 -14.89
C PHE A 155 -8.80 -22.45 -16.36
N GLY A 156 -8.72 -23.44 -17.26
CA GLY A 156 -8.84 -23.20 -18.70
C GLY A 156 -10.17 -22.53 -19.05
N SER A 157 -10.32 -22.12 -20.31
CA SER A 157 -11.59 -21.59 -20.83
C SER A 157 -12.74 -22.49 -20.38
N ALA A 158 -13.83 -21.88 -19.91
CA ALA A 158 -15.00 -22.64 -19.48
C ALA A 158 -15.40 -23.59 -20.61
N ASP A 159 -15.34 -24.89 -20.33
CA ASP A 159 -15.75 -25.97 -21.24
C ASP A 159 -17.28 -26.05 -21.20
N VAL A 160 -17.92 -24.91 -21.50
CA VAL A 160 -19.36 -24.81 -21.68
C VAL A 160 -19.58 -25.13 -23.15
N ASP A 161 -19.97 -26.37 -23.40
CA ASP A 161 -20.49 -26.77 -24.69
C ASP A 161 -21.54 -25.74 -25.17
N PRO A 162 -21.55 -25.39 -26.47
CA PRO A 162 -22.61 -24.55 -27.01
C PRO A 162 -23.97 -25.15 -26.60
N PRO A 163 -24.95 -24.33 -26.22
CA PRO A 163 -26.25 -24.85 -25.80
C PRO A 163 -26.80 -25.75 -26.91
N GLU A 164 -26.87 -27.05 -26.63
CA GLU A 164 -27.58 -27.97 -27.51
C GLU A 164 -29.04 -27.50 -27.57
N ASN A 165 -29.52 -27.30 -28.79
CA ASN A 165 -30.91 -26.97 -29.03
C ASN A 165 -31.73 -28.22 -28.68
N ASN A 166 -32.26 -28.28 -27.46
CA ASN A 166 -33.05 -29.39 -26.93
C ASN A 166 -34.43 -29.54 -27.60
N GLY A 167 -34.63 -29.00 -28.80
CA GLY A 167 -35.67 -29.41 -29.73
C GLY A 167 -37.07 -29.45 -29.13
N GLU A 168 -37.60 -28.31 -28.69
CA GLU A 168 -39.06 -28.14 -28.57
C GLU A 168 -39.56 -27.33 -29.76
N ALA A 169 -39.78 -28.03 -30.88
CA ALA A 169 -40.66 -27.54 -31.93
C ALA A 169 -42.11 -27.77 -31.49
N GLN A 170 -42.84 -26.69 -31.21
CA GLN A 170 -44.30 -26.69 -31.09
C GLN A 170 -44.96 -26.61 -32.46
#